data_AF-A0A1I0BPK0-F1
#
_entry.id   AF-A0A1I0BPK0-F1
#
_cell.length_a   1.000
_cell.length_b   1.000
_cell.length_c   1.000
_cell.angle_alpha   90.00
_cell.angle_beta   90.00
_cell.angle_gamma   90.00
#
_symmetry.space_group_name_H-M   'P 1'
#
loop_
_entity.id
_entity.type
_entity.pdbx_description
1 polymer ?
#
loop_
_entity_poly.entity_id
_entity_poly.type
_entity_poly.pdbx_seq_one_letter_code
_entity_poly.pdbx_strand_id
1 'polypeptide(L)'
;MSKKIITTKAESKLGPKVISISNRKGGVGKTTLTTVMAEELANAGYSVVMLDLDSQTDLTDINLSQKNDSKFFDLLTGQKALEEVVVELPGKGDKKIITGSARVDEIQTGVSNTLTLIKRSP
;
A
#
# COMPACT_ATOMS: atom_id res chain seq x y z
N MET A 1 40.39 0.86 16.39
CA MET A 1 39.39 1.94 16.56
C MET A 1 38.27 1.72 15.57
N SER A 2 37.12 1.21 16.01
CA SER A 2 35.98 0.91 15.13
C SER A 2 34.84 1.82 15.52
N LYS A 3 34.39 2.66 14.57
CA LYS A 3 33.38 3.69 14.79
C LYS A 3 32.07 3.03 15.24
N LYS A 4 31.71 3.27 16.50
CA LYS A 4 30.39 2.98 17.06
C LYS A 4 29.42 4.00 16.47
N ILE A 5 28.57 3.60 15.53
CA ILE A 5 27.43 4.44 15.16
C ILE A 5 26.43 4.33 16.31
N ILE A 6 26.56 5.25 17.25
CA ILE A 6 25.50 5.53 18.23
C ILE A 6 24.46 6.33 17.45
N THR A 7 23.47 5.66 16.89
CA THR A 7 22.23 6.34 16.50
C THR A 7 21.24 6.15 17.62
N THR A 8 21.05 7.22 18.39
CA THR A 8 19.96 7.37 19.34
C THR A 8 18.65 7.05 18.62
N LYS A 9 17.84 6.19 19.22
CA LYS A 9 16.48 5.88 18.77
C LYS A 9 15.68 7.19 18.82
N ALA A 10 15.70 7.95 17.73
CA ALA A 10 14.73 9.02 17.54
C ALA A 10 13.39 8.31 17.45
N GLU A 11 12.54 8.48 18.46
CA GLU A 11 11.12 8.21 18.30
C GLU A 11 10.66 9.09 17.12
N SER A 12 10.52 8.47 15.96
CA SER A 12 10.17 9.20 14.76
C SER A 12 8.71 9.62 14.88
N LYS A 13 8.49 10.89 15.19
CA LYS A 13 7.22 11.62 14.94
C LYS A 13 6.84 11.71 13.46
N LEU A 14 7.50 10.96 12.59
CA LEU A 14 7.24 10.91 11.15
C LEU A 14 6.38 9.68 10.93
N GLY A 15 5.18 9.89 10.40
CA GLY A 15 4.29 8.81 9.97
C GLY A 15 4.95 7.86 8.94
N PRO A 16 4.22 6.86 8.44
CA PRO A 16 4.76 5.89 7.51
C PRO A 16 5.41 6.57 6.29
N LYS A 17 6.57 6.06 5.86
CA LYS A 17 7.20 6.53 4.63
C LYS A 17 6.40 6.05 3.43
N VAL A 18 5.92 6.98 2.61
CA VAL A 18 5.16 6.66 1.39
C VAL A 18 6.10 6.65 0.19
N ILE A 19 6.11 5.54 -0.55
CA ILE A 19 6.87 5.37 -1.79
C ILE A 19 5.86 5.10 -2.92
N SER A 20 5.88 5.91 -3.97
CA SER A 20 5.00 5.73 -5.13
C SER A 20 5.82 5.33 -6.36
N ILE A 21 5.40 4.26 -7.03
CA ILE A 21 6.01 3.77 -8.27
C ILE A 21 5.06 4.05 -9.43
N SER A 22 5.31 5.15 -10.14
CA SER A 22 4.42 5.62 -11.21
C SER A 22 5.15 5.74 -12.56
N ASN A 23 4.51 5.27 -13.62
CA ASN A 23 4.96 5.45 -15.01
C ASN A 23 3.76 5.23 -15.96
N ARG A 24 3.56 6.16 -16.90
CA ARG A 24 2.45 6.15 -17.88
C ARG A 24 2.58 5.06 -18.95
N LYS A 25 3.75 4.42 -19.08
CA LYS A 25 3.95 3.31 -20.02
C LYS A 25 3.60 1.97 -19.37
N GLY A 26 2.84 1.13 -20.08
CA GLY A 26 2.55 -0.25 -19.70
C GLY A 26 3.79 -1.15 -19.83
N GLY A 27 3.87 -2.22 -19.02
CA GLY A 27 4.91 -3.24 -19.15
C GLY A 27 6.33 -2.81 -18.73
N VAL A 28 6.50 -1.71 -18.01
CA VAL A 28 7.81 -1.21 -17.55
C VAL A 28 8.26 -1.76 -16.19
N GLY A 29 7.54 -2.75 -15.65
CA GLY A 29 7.89 -3.42 -14.39
C GLY A 29 7.49 -2.68 -13.11
N LYS A 30 6.53 -1.74 -13.14
CA LYS A 30 6.05 -1.02 -11.94
C LYS A 30 5.57 -1.99 -10.87
N THR A 31 4.61 -2.84 -11.22
CA THR A 31 4.00 -3.83 -10.32
C THR A 31 5.03 -4.80 -9.78
N THR A 32 5.91 -5.30 -10.66
CA THR A 32 7.01 -6.19 -10.28
C THR A 32 7.96 -5.52 -9.28
N LEU A 33 8.35 -4.27 -9.54
CA LEU A 33 9.22 -3.53 -8.64
C LEU A 33 8.53 -3.26 -7.30
N THR A 34 7.24 -2.91 -7.30
CA THR A 34 6.45 -2.72 -6.07
C THR A 34 6.45 -3.99 -5.22
N THR A 35 6.12 -5.14 -5.82
CA THR A 35 6.09 -6.43 -5.10
C THR A 35 7.45 -6.80 -4.53
N VAL A 36 8.52 -6.71 -5.35
CA VAL A 36 9.89 -7.04 -4.89
C VAL A 36 10.36 -6.09 -3.80
N MET A 37 10.11 -4.79 -3.93
CA MET A 37 10.47 -3.81 -2.89
C MET A 37 9.73 -4.09 -1.58
N ALA A 38 8.44 -4.41 -1.64
CA ALA A 38 7.65 -4.72 -0.45
C ALA A 38 8.17 -5.98 0.27
N GLU A 39 8.49 -7.03 -0.50
CA GLU A 39 9.06 -8.27 0.03
C GLU A 39 10.42 -8.02 0.71
N GLU A 40 11.33 -7.31 0.05
CA GLU A 40 12.67 -7.04 0.59
C GLU A 40 12.62 -6.11 1.82
N LEU A 41 11.73 -5.12 1.83
CA LEU A 41 11.53 -4.27 3.01
C LEU A 41 10.94 -5.07 4.19
N ALA A 42 9.95 -5.93 3.93
CA ALA A 42 9.39 -6.80 4.96
C ALA A 42 10.45 -7.77 5.51
N ASN A 43 11.28 -8.33 4.64
CA ASN A 43 12.39 -9.21 5.01
C ASN A 43 13.49 -8.51 5.80
N ALA A 44 13.69 -7.20 5.56
CA ALA A 44 14.57 -6.34 6.34
C ALA A 44 13.98 -5.90 7.70
N GLY A 45 12.74 -6.32 8.03
CA GLY A 45 12.09 -6.07 9.32
C GLY A 45 11.22 -4.81 9.35
N TYR A 46 10.88 -4.23 8.20
CA TYR A 46 9.92 -3.13 8.13
C TYR A 46 8.48 -3.66 8.05
N SER A 47 7.53 -2.96 8.67
CA SER A 47 6.10 -3.15 8.41
C SER A 47 5.71 -2.46 7.11
N VAL A 48 5.21 -3.22 6.15
CA VAL A 48 4.90 -2.73 4.80
C VAL A 48 3.42 -2.92 4.47
N VAL A 49 2.80 -1.87 3.93
CA VAL A 49 1.45 -1.95 3.33
C VAL A 49 1.56 -1.56 1.87
N MET A 50 1.21 -2.49 0.98
CA MET A 50 1.04 -2.23 -0.44
C MET A 50 -0.37 -1.69 -0.71
N LEU A 51 -0.46 -0.79 -1.68
CA LEU A 51 -1.72 -0.20 -2.11
C LEU A 51 -1.82 -0.31 -3.63
N ASP A 52 -2.86 -0.98 -4.11
CA ASP A 52 -3.11 -1.14 -5.55
C ASP A 52 -4.08 -0.05 -6.02
N LEU A 53 -3.54 0.90 -6.78
CA LEU A 53 -4.25 2.08 -7.30
C LEU A 53 -4.46 2.01 -8.81
N ASP A 54 -4.32 0.84 -9.41
CA ASP A 54 -4.50 0.63 -10.85
C ASP A 54 -5.80 -0.13 -11.10
N SER A 55 -6.63 0.33 -12.04
CA SER A 55 -7.87 -0.36 -12.40
C SER A 55 -7.63 -1.72 -13.07
N GLN A 56 -6.40 -2.00 -13.51
CA GLN A 56 -6.01 -3.34 -13.97
C GLN A 56 -5.79 -4.34 -12.83
N THR A 57 -5.60 -3.87 -11.60
CA THR A 57 -5.46 -4.71 -10.40
C THR A 57 -4.31 -5.72 -10.42
N ASP A 58 -3.30 -5.52 -11.28
CA ASP A 58 -2.16 -6.43 -11.45
C ASP A 58 -1.40 -6.69 -10.13
N LEU A 59 -1.31 -5.68 -9.25
CA LEU A 59 -0.61 -5.83 -7.97
C LEU A 59 -1.37 -6.78 -7.04
N THR A 60 -2.70 -6.66 -7.03
CA THR A 60 -3.59 -7.57 -6.31
C THR A 60 -3.45 -8.99 -6.87
N ASP A 61 -3.58 -9.16 -8.18
CA ASP A 61 -3.59 -10.47 -8.84
C ASP A 61 -2.27 -11.25 -8.67
N ILE A 62 -1.13 -10.55 -8.64
CA ILE A 62 0.18 -11.19 -8.43
C ILE A 62 0.36 -11.65 -6.98
N ASN A 63 -0.23 -10.96 -6.00
CA ASN A 63 -0.02 -11.23 -4.58
C ASN A 63 -1.13 -12.07 -3.94
N LEU A 64 -2.33 -12.09 -4.54
CA LEU A 64 -3.50 -12.80 -4.05
C LEU A 64 -4.17 -13.55 -5.21
N SER A 65 -4.64 -14.77 -4.95
CA SER A 65 -5.43 -15.53 -5.94
C SER A 65 -6.88 -15.03 -6.11
N GLN A 66 -7.20 -13.82 -5.62
CA GLN A 66 -8.55 -13.27 -5.61
C GLN A 66 -8.73 -12.26 -6.74
N LYS A 67 -9.59 -12.60 -7.71
CA LYS A 67 -10.02 -11.66 -8.76
C LYS A 67 -11.12 -10.75 -8.21
N ASN A 68 -10.99 -9.43 -8.42
CA ASN A 68 -11.99 -8.39 -8.13
C ASN A 68 -12.25 -8.05 -6.64
N ASP A 69 -11.20 -7.82 -5.85
CA ASP A 69 -11.36 -7.38 -4.45
C ASP A 69 -11.49 -5.85 -4.35
N SER A 70 -12.72 -5.33 -4.24
CA SER A 70 -13.01 -3.88 -4.23
C SER A 70 -12.66 -3.14 -2.93
N LYS A 71 -11.84 -3.71 -2.04
CA LYS A 71 -11.49 -3.13 -0.74
C LYS A 71 -11.02 -1.68 -0.79
N PHE A 72 -10.16 -1.29 -1.74
CA PHE A 72 -9.77 0.12 -1.82
C PHE A 72 -10.93 1.05 -2.20
N PHE A 73 -11.80 0.61 -3.12
CA PHE A 73 -13.00 1.37 -3.48
C PHE A 73 -13.97 1.49 -2.30
N ASP A 74 -14.19 0.40 -1.57
CA ASP A 74 -15.06 0.35 -0.40
C ASP A 74 -14.54 1.27 0.71
N LEU A 75 -13.22 1.32 0.91
CA LEU A 75 -12.57 2.26 1.84
C LEU A 75 -12.83 3.71 1.45
N LEU A 76 -12.60 4.05 0.17
CA LEU A 76 -12.71 5.43 -0.29
C LEU A 76 -14.15 5.95 -0.31
N THR A 77 -15.12 5.07 -0.53
CA THR A 77 -16.56 5.37 -0.48
C THR A 77 -17.16 5.30 0.92
N GLY A 78 -16.36 4.94 1.94
CA GLY A 78 -16.81 4.82 3.33
C GLY A 78 -17.72 3.62 3.59
N GLN A 79 -17.74 2.63 2.69
CA GLN A 79 -18.49 1.39 2.84
C GLN A 79 -17.81 0.43 3.83
N LYS A 80 -16.49 0.52 3.97
CA LYS A 80 -15.67 -0.27 4.91
C LYS A 80 -14.67 0.61 5.66
N ALA A 81 -14.38 0.24 6.89
CA ALA A 81 -13.29 0.82 7.67
C ALA A 81 -11.92 0.30 7.19
N LEU A 82 -10.83 0.99 7.59
CA LEU A 82 -9.48 0.65 7.18
C LEU A 82 -9.08 -0.78 7.59
N GLU A 83 -9.53 -1.22 8.76
CA GLU A 83 -9.21 -2.51 9.34
C GLU A 83 -9.84 -3.67 8.55
N GLU A 84 -10.94 -3.41 7.84
CA GLU A 84 -11.67 -4.41 7.04
C GLU A 84 -11.08 -4.62 5.63
N VAL A 85 -10.25 -3.66 5.20
CA VAL A 85 -9.70 -3.59 3.83
C VAL A 85 -8.23 -3.94 3.75
N VAL A 86 -7.54 -4.05 4.89
CA VAL A 86 -6.16 -4.48 4.96
C VAL A 86 -6.11 -6.02 5.00
N VAL A 87 -5.37 -6.61 4.06
CA VAL A 87 -5.21 -8.05 3.91
C VAL A 87 -3.75 -8.43 4.19
N GLU A 88 -3.52 -9.40 5.07
CA GLU A 88 -2.17 -9.93 5.32
C GLU A 88 -1.70 -10.81 4.16
N LEU A 89 -0.42 -10.69 3.81
CA LEU A 89 0.18 -11.51 2.75
C LEU A 89 1.02 -12.64 3.35
N PRO A 90 1.01 -13.84 2.74
CA PRO A 90 1.80 -14.96 3.21
C PRO A 90 3.31 -14.74 3.03
N GLY A 91 4.12 -15.49 3.79
CA GLY A 91 5.58 -15.48 3.68
C GLY A 91 6.27 -14.84 4.88
N LYS A 92 7.53 -14.43 4.71
CA LYS A 92 8.34 -13.83 5.77
C LYS A 92 8.09 -12.31 5.84
N GLY A 93 8.22 -11.75 7.04
CA GLY A 93 8.10 -10.31 7.31
C GLY A 93 6.66 -9.84 7.47
N ASP A 94 6.50 -8.60 7.93
CA ASP A 94 5.20 -7.96 8.10
C ASP A 94 4.81 -7.20 6.82
N LYS A 95 4.05 -7.87 5.95
CA LYS A 95 3.53 -7.29 4.71
C LYS A 95 2.02 -7.48 4.58
N LYS A 96 1.36 -6.40 4.18
CA LYS A 96 -0.09 -6.34 3.97
C LYS A 96 -0.40 -5.66 2.64
N ILE A 97 -1.60 -5.85 2.12
CA ILE A 97 -2.09 -5.21 0.90
C ILE A 97 -3.50 -4.66 1.11
N ILE A 98 -3.78 -3.50 0.55
CA ILE A 98 -5.13 -3.01 0.29
C ILE A 98 -5.36 -3.18 -1.21
N THR A 99 -6.30 -4.04 -1.57
CA THR A 99 -6.49 -4.49 -2.95
C THR A 99 -7.19 -3.45 -3.81
N GLY A 100 -6.85 -3.47 -5.09
CA GLY A 100 -7.32 -2.52 -6.09
C GLY A 100 -8.70 -2.90 -6.61
N SER A 101 -9.35 -1.96 -7.29
CA SER A 101 -10.64 -2.20 -7.93
C SER A 101 -10.62 -1.68 -9.35
N ALA A 102 -11.20 -2.43 -10.28
CA ALA A 102 -11.52 -1.93 -11.63
C ALA A 102 -12.36 -0.64 -11.60
N ARG A 103 -13.03 -0.38 -10.48
CA ARG A 103 -13.88 0.78 -10.24
C ARG A 103 -13.14 1.99 -9.67
N VAL A 104 -11.83 1.89 -9.43
CA VAL A 104 -11.05 3.02 -8.89
C VAL A 104 -11.06 4.23 -9.84
N ASP A 105 -11.25 4.00 -11.14
CA ASP A 105 -11.41 5.06 -12.14
C ASP A 105 -12.74 5.83 -11.98
N GLU A 106 -13.78 5.21 -11.42
CA GLU A 106 -15.05 5.88 -11.10
C GLU A 106 -14.84 6.94 -10.00
N ILE A 107 -13.90 6.69 -9.09
CA ILE A 107 -13.61 7.54 -7.93
C ILE A 107 -13.04 8.90 -8.36
N GLN A 108 -12.40 8.98 -9.54
CA GLN A 108 -11.88 10.22 -10.11
C GLN A 108 -12.95 11.31 -10.30
N THR A 109 -14.23 10.93 -10.28
CA THR A 109 -15.37 11.84 -10.41
C THR A 109 -15.96 12.33 -9.06
N GLY A 110 -15.50 11.84 -7.90
CA GLY A 110 -16.22 12.01 -6.63
C GLY A 110 -15.47 12.41 -5.35
N VAL A 111 -14.14 12.49 -5.29
CA VAL A 111 -13.44 12.62 -3.97
C VAL A 111 -13.18 14.07 -3.58
N SER A 112 -14.15 14.67 -2.90
CA SER A 112 -13.94 15.87 -2.07
C SER A 112 -14.10 15.59 -0.55
N ASN A 113 -14.76 14.50 -0.15
CA ASN A 113 -15.14 14.29 1.26
C ASN A 113 -14.19 13.37 2.08
N THR A 114 -13.50 12.41 1.47
CA THR A 114 -12.74 11.38 2.23
C THR A 114 -11.35 11.85 2.72
N LEU A 115 -10.70 12.78 2.01
CA LEU A 115 -9.37 13.30 2.38
C LEU A 115 -9.35 14.03 3.74
N THR A 116 -10.51 14.49 4.20
CA THR A 116 -10.68 15.16 5.51
C THR A 116 -10.57 14.16 6.68
N LEU A 117 -10.92 12.88 6.48
CA LEU A 117 -10.81 11.83 7.49
C LEU A 117 -9.35 11.36 7.69
N ILE A 118 -8.57 11.26 6.62
CA ILE A 118 -7.16 10.83 6.68
C ILE A 118 -6.28 11.85 7.42
N LYS A 119 -6.61 13.15 7.32
CA LYS A 119 -5.90 14.21 8.06
C LYS A 119 -6.22 14.28 9.56
N ARG A 120 -7.17 13.48 10.06
CA ARG A 120 -7.67 13.54 11.44
C ARG A 120 -7.37 12.31 12.30
N SER A 121 -6.64 11.32 11.78
CA SER A 121 -6.15 10.24 12.62
C SER A 121 -4.90 10.72 13.37
N PRO A 122 -4.89 10.69 14.72
CA PRO A 122 -3.81 11.21 15.56
C PRO A 122 -2.50 10.44 15.41
#